data_AF-A0A2S6CXY3-F1
#
_entry.id   AF-A0A2S6CXY3-F1
#
_cell.length_a   1.000
_cell.length_b   1.000
_cell.length_c   1.000
_cell.angle_alpha   90.00
_cell.angle_beta   90.00
_cell.angle_gamma   90.00
#
_symmetry.space_group_name_H-M   'P 1'
#
loop_
_entity.id
_entity.type
_entity.pdbx_description
1 polymer ?
#
loop_
_entity_poly.entity_id
_entity_poly.type
_entity_poly.pdbx_seq_one_letter_code
_entity_poly.pdbx_strand_id
1 'polypeptide(L)'
;MNSQTEASLEAAIRKLIHSSQLKPETVQVIVEGLEDENVTPEDWETLFNKEGAEIAIKQKIYSSQMVRLITLRAIVIPESLPEFLAWLNIQKSNKLDEHQTVSLELQKDIRPLFPQEQLTKGINYLLVNLLNKQISVDNIYWLLTTDGSAWGYAQKKFITDVKYDLQLIDNYFTRQLDKKFFNPFQHRKQVWATLISNWRSIQAGYYKGEEYQPFAELFARFREYHLAAYFYQVSQGNISKDLFYNMAYERYIQLHPNGDKVSKIIFDEVAYQKYCKSNISVYGLQIKRKPTLVEFMINVVIQGLISPIIILFWWILFVLSKILEYFL
;
A
#
# COMPACT_ATOMS: atom_id res chain seq x y z
N MET A 1 17.06 4.72 -30.61
CA MET A 1 18.38 5.23 -30.15
C MET A 1 19.42 5.37 -31.27
N ASN A 2 20.35 6.34 -31.19
CA ASN A 2 21.50 6.47 -32.11
C ASN A 2 22.73 5.64 -31.63
N SER A 3 23.69 5.35 -32.51
CA SER A 3 24.82 4.46 -32.21
C SER A 3 25.79 4.99 -31.15
N GLN A 4 25.94 6.31 -31.02
CA GLN A 4 26.82 6.92 -30.02
C GLN A 4 26.21 6.84 -28.62
N THR A 5 24.90 7.08 -28.50
CA THR A 5 24.14 6.90 -27.26
C THR A 5 24.16 5.44 -26.84
N GLU A 6 23.91 4.51 -27.78
CA GLU A 6 23.96 3.06 -27.52
C GLU A 6 25.32 2.63 -26.95
N ALA A 7 26.42 2.99 -27.61
CA ALA A 7 27.76 2.65 -27.16
C ALA A 7 28.10 3.24 -25.78
N SER A 8 27.62 4.45 -25.50
CA SER A 8 27.84 5.13 -24.22
C SER A 8 27.08 4.44 -23.08
N LEU A 9 25.82 4.06 -23.33
CA LEU A 9 24.98 3.33 -22.38
C LEU A 9 25.50 1.92 -22.13
N GLU A 10 25.89 1.17 -23.17
CA GLU A 10 26.51 -0.16 -23.02
C GLU A 10 27.79 -0.08 -22.17
N ALA A 11 28.66 0.91 -22.44
CA ALA A 11 29.88 1.10 -21.68
C ALA A 11 29.59 1.48 -20.21
N ALA A 12 28.56 2.27 -19.96
CA ALA A 12 28.13 2.63 -18.61
C ALA A 12 27.60 1.41 -17.85
N ILE A 13 26.70 0.63 -18.44
CA ILE A 13 26.16 -0.61 -17.85
C ILE A 13 27.31 -1.55 -17.47
N ARG A 14 28.23 -1.84 -18.40
CA ARG A 14 29.39 -2.70 -18.14
C ARG A 14 30.23 -2.21 -16.98
N LYS A 15 30.52 -0.91 -16.92
CA LYS A 15 31.29 -0.32 -15.81
C LYS A 15 30.57 -0.50 -14.47
N LEU A 16 29.25 -0.29 -14.42
CA LEU A 16 28.45 -0.40 -13.19
C LEU A 16 28.38 -1.85 -12.68
N ILE A 17 28.29 -2.84 -13.58
CA ILE A 17 28.18 -4.26 -13.16
C ILE A 17 29.51 -4.88 -12.80
N HIS A 18 30.62 -4.44 -13.41
CA HIS A 18 31.95 -5.02 -13.19
C HIS A 18 32.78 -4.29 -12.11
N SER A 19 32.53 -3.00 -11.88
CA SER A 19 33.34 -2.24 -10.91
C SER A 19 33.01 -2.60 -9.46
N SER A 20 34.02 -2.60 -8.60
CA SER A 20 33.85 -2.65 -7.15
C SER A 20 33.57 -1.28 -6.53
N GLN A 21 33.91 -0.18 -7.24
CA GLN A 21 33.67 1.19 -6.82
C GLN A 21 32.86 1.93 -7.88
N LEU A 22 31.67 2.40 -7.51
CA LEU A 22 30.81 3.14 -8.42
C LEU A 22 31.30 4.57 -8.56
N LYS A 23 31.42 5.01 -9.81
CA LYS A 23 31.77 6.37 -10.19
C LYS A 23 30.51 7.15 -10.49
N PRO A 24 30.23 8.29 -9.83
CA PRO A 24 29.01 9.05 -10.04
C PRO A 24 28.78 9.43 -11.50
N GLU A 25 29.86 9.71 -12.25
CA GLU A 25 29.80 10.08 -13.67
C GLU A 25 29.27 8.94 -14.54
N THR A 26 29.50 7.68 -14.13
CA THR A 26 28.97 6.51 -14.84
C THR A 26 27.48 6.32 -14.59
N VAL A 27 27.01 6.64 -13.38
CA VAL A 27 25.58 6.61 -13.06
C VAL A 27 24.85 7.73 -13.80
N GLN A 28 25.47 8.91 -13.90
CA GLN A 28 24.91 10.07 -14.60
C GLN A 28 24.58 9.77 -16.07
N VAL A 29 25.42 8.99 -16.76
CA VAL A 29 25.15 8.56 -18.15
C VAL A 29 23.85 7.75 -18.26
N ILE A 30 23.53 6.92 -17.26
CA ILE A 30 22.26 6.17 -17.23
C ILE A 30 21.08 7.11 -16.96
N VAL A 31 21.25 8.07 -16.06
CA VAL A 31 20.22 9.07 -15.72
C VAL A 31 19.90 9.95 -16.93
N GLU A 32 20.92 10.45 -17.63
CA GLU A 32 20.75 11.22 -18.88
C GLU A 32 20.04 10.39 -19.96
N GLY A 33 20.37 9.10 -20.08
CA GLY A 33 19.66 8.19 -20.98
C GLY A 33 18.18 7.98 -20.63
N LEU A 34 17.80 8.10 -19.34
CA LEU A 34 16.39 8.03 -18.92
C LEU A 34 15.61 9.30 -19.25
N GLU A 35 16.31 10.42 -19.46
CA GLU A 35 15.74 11.71 -19.85
C GLU A 35 15.70 11.90 -21.38
N ASP A 36 16.46 11.11 -22.14
CA ASP A 36 16.48 11.15 -23.60
C ASP A 36 15.24 10.48 -24.21
N GLU A 37 14.35 11.30 -24.77
CA GLU A 37 13.12 10.86 -25.46
C GLU A 37 13.39 9.93 -26.66
N ASN A 38 14.62 9.86 -27.17
CA ASN A 38 15.01 8.98 -28.28
C ASN A 38 15.42 7.56 -27.83
N VAL A 39 15.49 7.32 -26.52
CA VAL A 39 15.78 6.02 -25.93
C VAL A 39 14.47 5.40 -25.46
N THR A 40 14.01 4.36 -26.16
CA THR A 40 12.73 3.72 -25.84
C THR A 40 12.90 2.66 -24.74
N PRO A 41 11.80 2.22 -24.11
CA PRO A 41 11.84 1.05 -23.21
C PRO A 41 12.43 -0.21 -23.88
N GLU A 42 12.17 -0.44 -25.16
CA GLU A 42 12.72 -1.55 -25.93
C GLU A 42 14.23 -1.43 -26.17
N ASP A 43 14.73 -0.19 -26.34
CA ASP A 43 16.17 0.07 -26.43
C ASP A 43 16.87 -0.36 -25.12
N TRP A 44 16.29 0.00 -23.97
CA TRP A 44 16.81 -0.43 -22.65
C TRP A 44 16.77 -1.95 -22.48
N GLU A 45 15.66 -2.58 -22.82
CA GLU A 45 15.50 -4.04 -22.76
C GLU A 45 16.60 -4.74 -23.59
N THR A 46 16.86 -4.22 -24.80
CA THR A 46 17.90 -4.72 -25.71
C THR A 46 19.29 -4.57 -25.10
N LEU A 47 19.62 -3.42 -24.52
CA LEU A 47 20.91 -3.15 -23.88
C LEU A 47 21.19 -4.14 -22.73
N PHE A 48 20.22 -4.37 -21.84
CA PHE A 48 20.40 -5.31 -20.73
C PHE A 48 20.48 -6.76 -21.21
N ASN A 49 19.70 -7.13 -22.22
CA ASN A 49 19.71 -8.50 -22.73
C ASN A 49 21.00 -8.85 -23.47
N LYS A 50 21.64 -7.90 -24.16
CA LYS A 50 22.99 -8.06 -24.73
C LYS A 50 24.04 -8.39 -23.67
N GLU A 51 23.89 -7.85 -22.46
CA GLU A 51 24.76 -8.14 -21.31
C GLU A 51 24.37 -9.43 -20.55
N GLY A 52 23.35 -10.15 -21.03
CA GLY A 52 22.96 -11.45 -20.52
C GLY A 52 21.82 -11.46 -19.50
N ALA A 53 21.07 -10.36 -19.34
CA ALA A 53 20.02 -10.26 -18.33
C ALA A 53 18.94 -11.36 -18.46
N GLU A 54 18.38 -11.55 -19.66
CA GLU A 54 17.38 -12.59 -19.92
C GLU A 54 17.90 -14.00 -19.63
N ILE A 55 19.15 -14.28 -19.99
CA ILE A 55 19.80 -15.58 -19.74
C ILE A 55 19.96 -15.80 -18.24
N ALA A 56 20.43 -14.78 -17.51
CA ALA A 56 20.62 -14.86 -16.06
C ALA A 56 19.31 -15.11 -15.31
N ILE A 57 18.20 -14.51 -15.77
CA ILE A 57 16.87 -14.75 -15.21
C ILE A 57 16.42 -16.18 -15.50
N LYS A 58 16.41 -16.59 -16.78
CA LYS A 58 15.94 -17.92 -17.21
C LYS A 58 16.72 -19.07 -16.58
N GLN A 59 18.04 -18.91 -16.46
CA GLN A 59 18.94 -19.95 -15.95
C GLN A 59 19.27 -19.79 -14.46
N LYS A 60 18.71 -18.79 -13.77
CA LYS A 60 18.94 -18.50 -12.34
C LYS A 60 20.44 -18.35 -11.99
N ILE A 61 21.15 -17.49 -12.73
CA ILE A 61 22.60 -17.27 -12.57
C ILE A 61 22.88 -16.12 -11.59
N TYR A 62 23.33 -16.43 -10.38
CA TYR A 62 23.55 -15.43 -9.32
C TYR A 62 25.01 -14.97 -9.15
N SER A 63 25.79 -14.88 -10.24
CA SER A 63 27.12 -14.27 -10.13
C SER A 63 26.99 -12.79 -9.73
N SER A 64 27.96 -12.23 -9.00
CA SER A 64 27.88 -10.85 -8.51
C SER A 64 27.64 -9.83 -9.65
N GLN A 65 28.21 -10.08 -10.83
CA GLN A 65 27.97 -9.28 -12.04
C GLN A 65 26.51 -9.37 -12.50
N MET A 66 25.94 -10.58 -12.59
CA MET A 66 24.56 -10.76 -13.03
C MET A 66 23.57 -10.18 -12.02
N VAL A 67 23.85 -10.33 -10.73
CA VAL A 67 23.05 -9.69 -9.67
C VAL A 67 23.02 -8.18 -9.85
N ARG A 68 24.17 -7.55 -10.10
CA ARG A 68 24.24 -6.10 -10.36
C ARG A 68 23.49 -5.73 -11.64
N LEU A 69 23.62 -6.53 -12.70
CA LEU A 69 22.93 -6.30 -13.98
C LEU A 69 21.40 -6.31 -13.82
N ILE A 70 20.84 -7.36 -13.19
CA ILE A 70 19.39 -7.46 -13.00
C ILE A 70 18.89 -6.38 -12.03
N THR A 71 19.67 -6.06 -10.99
CA THR A 71 19.33 -4.96 -10.07
C THR A 71 19.25 -3.62 -10.80
N LEU A 72 20.24 -3.30 -11.65
CA LEU A 72 20.24 -2.09 -12.45
C LEU A 72 19.08 -2.07 -13.46
N ARG A 73 18.81 -3.20 -14.13
CA ARG A 73 17.65 -3.35 -15.02
C ARG A 73 16.34 -3.01 -14.31
N ALA A 74 16.15 -3.50 -13.08
CA ALA A 74 14.94 -3.25 -12.29
C ALA A 74 14.73 -1.77 -11.91
N ILE A 75 15.80 -0.98 -11.86
CA ILE A 75 15.74 0.46 -11.60
C ILE A 75 15.46 1.26 -12.86
N VAL A 76 16.10 0.87 -13.97
CA VAL A 76 15.97 1.55 -15.27
C VAL A 76 14.65 1.22 -15.94
N ILE A 77 14.18 -0.02 -15.82
CA ILE A 77 12.94 -0.55 -16.40
C ILE A 77 11.97 -0.95 -15.26
N PRO A 78 11.13 -0.02 -14.76
CA PRO A 78 10.20 -0.24 -13.65
C PRO A 78 9.34 -1.51 -13.77
N GLU A 79 8.94 -1.87 -14.99
CA GLU A 79 8.12 -3.02 -15.35
C GLU A 79 8.80 -4.36 -15.03
N SER A 80 10.14 -4.38 -15.00
CA SER A 80 10.93 -5.58 -14.70
C SER A 80 11.10 -5.82 -13.19
N LEU A 81 10.71 -4.87 -12.35
CA LEU A 81 10.87 -4.96 -10.90
C LEU A 81 10.19 -6.19 -10.25
N PRO A 82 8.96 -6.61 -10.63
CA PRO A 82 8.38 -7.86 -10.12
C PRO A 82 9.21 -9.10 -10.46
N GLU A 83 9.72 -9.18 -11.69
CA GLU A 83 10.56 -10.29 -12.16
C GLU A 83 11.88 -10.34 -11.38
N PHE A 84 12.51 -9.18 -11.18
CA PHE A 84 13.70 -9.07 -10.33
C PHE A 84 13.44 -9.56 -8.90
N LEU A 85 12.34 -9.15 -8.25
CA LEU A 85 12.05 -9.56 -6.88
C LEU A 85 11.77 -11.06 -6.77
N ALA A 86 11.10 -11.64 -7.78
CA ALA A 86 10.88 -13.07 -7.87
C ALA A 86 12.21 -13.83 -8.08
N TRP A 87 13.07 -13.31 -8.96
CA TRP A 87 14.37 -13.89 -9.26
C TRP A 87 15.35 -13.80 -8.08
N LEU A 88 15.40 -12.66 -7.38
CA LEU A 88 16.23 -12.47 -6.19
C LEU A 88 15.84 -13.42 -5.04
N ASN A 89 14.65 -14.04 -5.15
CA ASN A 89 14.15 -15.07 -4.25
C ASN A 89 14.15 -14.62 -2.79
N ILE A 90 13.53 -13.47 -2.53
CA ILE A 90 13.42 -12.89 -1.18
C ILE A 90 12.65 -13.87 -0.29
N GLN A 91 13.36 -14.46 0.67
CA GLN A 91 12.77 -15.33 1.67
C GLN A 91 12.35 -14.54 2.91
N LYS A 92 11.41 -15.07 3.69
CA LYS A 92 11.00 -14.51 4.99
C LYS A 92 12.11 -14.53 6.06
N SER A 93 13.27 -15.11 5.75
CA SER A 93 14.41 -15.18 6.66
C SER A 93 15.05 -13.81 6.83
N ASN A 94 15.37 -13.43 8.07
CA ASN A 94 16.07 -12.19 8.38
C ASN A 94 17.54 -12.18 7.94
N LYS A 95 18.08 -13.32 7.48
CA LYS A 95 19.47 -13.41 7.04
C LYS A 95 19.55 -13.16 5.54
N LEU A 96 20.22 -12.06 5.17
CA LEU A 96 20.57 -11.78 3.78
C LEU A 96 21.49 -12.86 3.24
N ASP A 97 21.20 -13.32 2.03
CA ASP A 97 22.13 -14.13 1.26
C ASP A 97 23.13 -13.26 0.49
N GLU A 98 24.09 -13.90 -0.17
CA GLU A 98 25.19 -13.22 -0.86
C GLU A 98 24.68 -12.35 -2.00
N HIS A 99 23.76 -12.84 -2.83
CA HIS A 99 23.24 -12.07 -3.96
C HIS A 99 22.30 -10.93 -3.52
N GLN A 100 21.53 -11.09 -2.45
CA GLN A 100 20.80 -9.97 -1.86
C GLN A 100 21.76 -8.90 -1.33
N THR A 101 22.86 -9.30 -0.70
CA THR A 101 23.88 -8.36 -0.20
C THR A 101 24.50 -7.57 -1.36
N VAL A 102 24.94 -8.25 -2.41
CA VAL A 102 25.49 -7.60 -3.61
C VAL A 102 24.48 -6.64 -4.27
N SER A 103 23.21 -7.02 -4.32
CA SER A 103 22.15 -6.16 -4.87
C SER A 103 21.96 -4.89 -4.00
N LEU A 104 21.91 -5.04 -2.68
CA LEU A 104 21.71 -3.92 -1.75
C LEU A 104 22.90 -2.97 -1.71
N GLU A 105 24.13 -3.48 -1.83
CA GLU A 105 25.32 -2.65 -1.96
C GLU A 105 25.24 -1.75 -3.20
N LEU A 106 24.91 -2.33 -4.36
CA LEU A 106 24.71 -1.55 -5.58
C LEU A 106 23.61 -0.50 -5.39
N GLN A 107 22.45 -0.91 -4.86
CA GLN A 107 21.31 -0.01 -4.62
C GLN A 107 21.69 1.16 -3.70
N LYS A 108 22.45 0.91 -2.64
CA LYS A 108 22.88 1.92 -1.68
C LYS A 108 23.79 2.98 -2.31
N ASP A 109 24.64 2.56 -3.23
CA ASP A 109 25.60 3.43 -3.89
C ASP A 109 24.95 4.27 -5.01
N ILE A 110 23.96 3.73 -5.71
CA ILE A 110 23.27 4.44 -6.82
C ILE A 110 22.09 5.30 -6.36
N ARG A 111 21.41 4.95 -5.25
CA ARG A 111 20.22 5.68 -4.79
C ARG A 111 20.37 7.19 -4.62
N PRO A 112 21.52 7.78 -4.18
CA PRO A 112 21.61 9.25 -4.07
C PRO A 112 21.73 9.95 -5.42
N LEU A 113 22.02 9.22 -6.50
CA LEU A 113 22.28 9.76 -7.83
C LEU A 113 21.09 9.56 -8.79
N PHE A 114 20.17 8.65 -8.47
CA PHE A 114 18.99 8.38 -9.30
C PHE A 114 17.81 9.29 -8.95
N PRO A 115 17.02 9.75 -9.95
CA PRO A 115 15.78 10.49 -9.70
C PRO A 115 14.78 9.70 -8.87
N GLN A 116 14.21 10.34 -7.85
CA GLN A 116 13.22 9.71 -6.96
C GLN A 116 11.93 9.34 -7.72
N GLU A 117 11.58 10.11 -8.75
CA GLU A 117 10.46 9.85 -9.65
C GLU A 117 10.60 8.50 -10.35
N GLN A 118 11.81 8.15 -10.79
CA GLN A 118 12.08 6.88 -11.45
C GLN A 118 11.85 5.69 -10.51
N LEU A 119 12.34 5.78 -9.26
CA LEU A 119 12.08 4.76 -8.24
C LEU A 119 10.58 4.66 -7.91
N THR A 120 9.88 5.79 -7.90
CA THR A 120 8.43 5.84 -7.64
C THR A 120 7.63 5.16 -8.75
N LYS A 121 8.05 5.23 -10.03
CA LYS A 121 7.42 4.47 -11.13
C LYS A 121 7.46 2.97 -10.85
N GLY A 122 8.59 2.44 -10.38
CA GLY A 122 8.73 1.04 -9.98
C GLY A 122 7.75 0.64 -8.88
N ILE A 123 7.63 1.45 -7.84
CA ILE A 123 6.66 1.19 -6.76
C ILE A 123 5.22 1.15 -7.30
N ASN A 124 4.84 2.07 -8.18
CA ASN A 124 3.49 2.09 -8.75
C ASN A 124 3.17 0.80 -9.54
N TYR A 125 4.14 0.27 -10.30
CA TYR A 125 3.99 -1.04 -10.96
C TYR A 125 3.79 -2.18 -9.96
N LEU A 126 4.56 -2.19 -8.87
CA LEU A 126 4.40 -3.21 -7.82
C LEU A 126 3.01 -3.19 -7.18
N LEU A 127 2.37 -2.01 -7.06
CA LEU A 127 1.01 -1.91 -6.51
C LEU A 127 -0.01 -2.61 -7.39
N VAL A 128 0.05 -2.42 -8.71
CA VAL A 128 -0.84 -3.10 -9.66
C VAL A 128 -0.62 -4.62 -9.58
N ASN A 129 0.64 -5.06 -9.56
CA ASN A 129 0.98 -6.47 -9.41
C ASN A 129 0.51 -7.05 -8.07
N LEU A 130 0.56 -6.27 -6.99
CA LEU A 130 0.12 -6.68 -5.67
C LEU A 130 -1.41 -6.86 -5.60
N LEU A 131 -2.18 -5.95 -6.20
CA LEU A 131 -3.64 -6.09 -6.34
C LEU A 131 -4.00 -7.34 -7.15
N ASN A 132 -3.24 -7.60 -8.23
CA ASN A 132 -3.42 -8.77 -9.09
C ASN A 132 -2.83 -10.06 -8.48
N LYS A 133 -2.30 -10.02 -7.25
CA LYS A 133 -1.68 -11.16 -6.55
C LYS A 133 -0.50 -11.79 -7.31
N GLN A 134 0.14 -11.03 -8.19
CA GLN A 134 1.33 -11.43 -8.96
C GLN A 134 2.61 -11.28 -8.14
N ILE A 135 2.56 -10.51 -7.05
CA ILE A 135 3.66 -10.36 -6.10
C ILE A 135 3.15 -10.42 -4.66
N SER A 136 3.99 -10.89 -3.75
CA SER A 136 3.66 -11.00 -2.32
C SER A 136 3.85 -9.69 -1.56
N VAL A 137 3.13 -9.55 -0.44
CA VAL A 137 3.35 -8.48 0.54
C VAL A 137 4.77 -8.52 1.10
N ASP A 138 5.35 -9.71 1.27
CA ASP A 138 6.70 -9.89 1.80
C ASP A 138 7.76 -9.25 0.90
N ASN A 139 7.65 -9.42 -0.42
CA ASN A 139 8.61 -8.86 -1.38
C ASN A 139 8.61 -7.33 -1.35
N ILE A 140 7.41 -6.72 -1.35
CA ILE A 140 7.29 -5.26 -1.31
C ILE A 140 7.72 -4.71 0.05
N TYR A 141 7.36 -5.41 1.13
CA TYR A 141 7.79 -5.02 2.47
C TYR A 141 9.32 -5.00 2.58
N TRP A 142 9.98 -6.09 2.16
CA TRP A 142 11.44 -6.16 2.12
C TRP A 142 12.03 -5.04 1.28
N LEU A 143 11.54 -4.86 0.04
CA LEU A 143 12.05 -3.83 -0.85
C LEU A 143 11.98 -2.43 -0.24
N LEU A 144 10.90 -2.10 0.46
CA LEU A 144 10.67 -0.75 0.97
C LEU A 144 11.20 -0.51 2.39
N THR A 145 11.70 -1.54 3.08
CA THR A 145 12.18 -1.40 4.48
C THR A 145 13.59 -1.88 4.73
N THR A 146 14.16 -2.70 3.85
CA THR A 146 15.52 -3.21 4.00
C THR A 146 16.53 -2.07 3.86
N ASP A 147 17.47 -1.99 4.81
CA ASP A 147 18.55 -1.00 4.75
C ASP A 147 19.42 -1.20 3.50
N GLY A 148 19.86 -0.10 2.91
CA GLY A 148 20.56 -0.09 1.61
C GLY A 148 19.63 -0.14 0.39
N SER A 149 18.35 -0.48 0.54
CA SER A 149 17.43 -0.46 -0.61
C SER A 149 17.30 0.95 -1.23
N ALA A 150 17.31 1.00 -2.56
CA ALA A 150 17.09 2.24 -3.30
C ALA A 150 15.63 2.72 -3.15
N TRP A 151 14.67 1.80 -3.27
CA TRP A 151 13.24 2.11 -3.15
C TRP A 151 12.80 2.44 -1.72
N GLY A 152 13.56 2.02 -0.70
CA GLY A 152 13.34 2.43 0.69
C GLY A 152 13.36 3.96 0.85
N TYR A 153 14.16 4.68 0.05
CA TYR A 153 14.20 6.15 0.04
C TYR A 153 12.88 6.77 -0.45
N ALA A 154 12.18 6.10 -1.37
CA ALA A 154 10.90 6.56 -1.90
C ALA A 154 9.69 6.16 -1.05
N GLN A 155 9.85 5.29 -0.04
CA GLN A 155 8.74 4.74 0.76
C GLN A 155 7.87 5.84 1.40
N LYS A 156 8.47 6.84 2.06
CA LYS A 156 7.72 7.92 2.72
C LYS A 156 6.89 8.73 1.73
N LYS A 157 7.47 9.03 0.56
CA LYS A 157 6.76 9.72 -0.52
C LYS A 157 5.61 8.85 -1.03
N PHE A 158 5.85 7.57 -1.26
CA PHE A 158 4.82 6.61 -1.66
C PHE A 158 3.63 6.59 -0.68
N ILE A 159 3.89 6.48 0.63
CA ILE A 159 2.83 6.52 1.64
C ILE A 159 2.05 7.83 1.58
N THR A 160 2.75 8.96 1.44
CA THR A 160 2.12 10.29 1.35
C THR A 160 1.25 10.41 0.10
N ASP A 161 1.74 9.94 -1.03
CA ASP A 161 1.04 9.89 -2.31
C ASP A 161 -0.26 9.05 -2.20
N VAL A 162 -0.23 7.90 -1.52
CA VAL A 162 -1.43 7.09 -1.28
C VAL A 162 -2.44 7.85 -0.41
N LYS A 163 -1.99 8.49 0.68
CA LYS A 163 -2.88 9.30 1.54
C LYS A 163 -3.53 10.43 0.75
N TYR A 164 -2.76 11.10 -0.09
CA TYR A 164 -3.25 12.17 -0.96
C TYR A 164 -4.29 11.66 -1.97
N ASP A 165 -4.01 10.54 -2.64
CA ASP A 165 -4.93 9.93 -3.60
C ASP A 165 -6.27 9.57 -2.93
N LEU A 166 -6.24 8.96 -1.74
CA LEU A 166 -7.45 8.59 -1.00
C LEU A 166 -8.24 9.84 -0.55
N GLN A 167 -7.56 10.92 -0.13
CA GLN A 167 -8.22 12.20 0.17
C GLN A 167 -8.88 12.81 -1.07
N LEU A 168 -8.26 12.72 -2.24
CA LEU A 168 -8.86 13.18 -3.48
C LEU A 168 -10.10 12.38 -3.85
N ILE A 169 -10.08 11.05 -3.68
CA ILE A 169 -11.24 10.18 -3.90
C ILE A 169 -12.39 10.59 -2.98
N ASP A 170 -12.11 10.76 -1.68
CA ASP A 170 -13.11 11.21 -0.71
C ASP A 170 -13.71 12.57 -1.09
N ASN A 171 -12.86 13.56 -1.37
CA ASN A 171 -13.30 14.89 -1.77
C ASN A 171 -14.15 14.88 -3.06
N TYR A 172 -13.82 14.03 -4.02
CA TYR A 172 -14.62 13.88 -5.24
C TYR A 172 -16.06 13.44 -4.92
N PHE A 173 -16.21 12.43 -4.05
CA PHE A 173 -17.53 11.90 -3.73
C PHE A 173 -18.31 12.71 -2.69
N THR A 174 -17.64 13.45 -1.80
CA THR A 174 -18.29 14.25 -0.76
C THR A 174 -18.56 15.70 -1.17
N ARG A 175 -17.68 16.30 -1.98
CA ARG A 175 -17.74 17.74 -2.33
C ARG A 175 -18.10 18.01 -3.79
N GLN A 176 -18.45 16.98 -4.55
CA GLN A 176 -18.82 17.08 -5.97
C GLN A 176 -17.78 17.86 -6.80
N LEU A 177 -16.49 17.62 -6.54
CA LEU A 177 -15.43 18.25 -7.32
C LEU A 177 -15.50 17.81 -8.79
N ASP A 178 -15.19 18.74 -9.70
CA ASP A 178 -15.29 18.52 -11.14
C ASP A 178 -14.39 17.35 -11.62
N LYS A 179 -14.78 16.64 -12.68
CA LYS A 179 -14.03 15.46 -13.18
C LYS A 179 -12.59 15.79 -13.61
N LYS A 180 -12.30 17.07 -13.87
CA LYS A 180 -10.96 17.59 -14.18
C LYS A 180 -9.95 17.38 -13.03
N PHE A 181 -10.41 17.14 -11.81
CA PHE A 181 -9.56 16.81 -10.66
C PHE A 181 -8.97 15.40 -10.69
N PHE A 182 -9.29 14.56 -11.69
CA PHE A 182 -8.68 13.22 -11.81
C PHE A 182 -7.34 13.19 -12.57
N ASN A 183 -6.87 14.31 -13.13
CA ASN A 183 -5.53 14.37 -13.75
C ASN A 183 -4.35 13.98 -12.82
N PRO A 184 -4.37 14.22 -11.49
CA PRO A 184 -3.31 13.78 -10.59
C PRO A 184 -3.16 12.25 -10.47
N PHE A 185 -4.19 11.47 -10.83
CA PHE A 185 -4.14 10.00 -10.77
C PHE A 185 -3.47 9.34 -11.97
N GLN A 186 -2.97 10.11 -12.96
CA GLN A 186 -2.55 9.55 -14.25
C GLN A 186 -1.68 8.28 -14.15
N HIS A 187 -0.81 8.20 -13.13
CA HIS A 187 0.13 7.08 -12.94
C HIS A 187 -0.36 5.96 -12.00
N ARG A 188 -1.49 6.14 -11.31
CA ARG A 188 -2.07 5.16 -10.36
C ARG A 188 -3.57 4.92 -10.56
N LYS A 189 -4.15 5.44 -11.63
CA LYS A 189 -5.59 5.32 -11.92
C LYS A 189 -6.08 3.86 -11.89
N GLN A 190 -5.28 2.94 -12.42
CA GLN A 190 -5.59 1.51 -12.41
C GLN A 190 -5.68 0.94 -10.99
N VAL A 191 -4.81 1.39 -10.08
CA VAL A 191 -4.81 0.98 -8.66
C VAL A 191 -6.13 1.31 -7.98
N TRP A 192 -6.74 2.45 -8.31
CA TRP A 192 -7.95 2.95 -7.68
C TRP A 192 -9.24 2.67 -8.47
N ALA A 193 -9.16 1.99 -9.62
CA ALA A 193 -10.29 1.85 -10.54
C ALA A 193 -11.50 1.13 -9.90
N THR A 194 -11.28 0.02 -9.21
CA THR A 194 -12.35 -0.69 -8.49
C THR A 194 -12.89 0.15 -7.34
N LEU A 195 -12.00 0.75 -6.54
CA LEU A 195 -12.38 1.59 -5.40
C LEU A 195 -13.31 2.74 -5.84
N ILE A 196 -12.94 3.45 -6.91
CA ILE A 196 -13.71 4.58 -7.44
C ILE A 196 -15.05 4.10 -8.01
N SER A 197 -15.04 3.04 -8.84
CA SER A 197 -16.27 2.55 -9.47
C SER A 197 -17.30 2.01 -8.47
N ASN A 198 -16.85 1.46 -7.34
CA ASN A 198 -17.70 0.84 -6.33
C ASN A 198 -17.86 1.66 -5.05
N TRP A 199 -17.41 2.92 -5.02
CA TRP A 199 -17.31 3.73 -3.79
C TRP A 199 -18.58 3.74 -2.93
N ARG A 200 -19.75 4.03 -3.54
CA ARG A 200 -21.03 4.07 -2.82
C ARG A 200 -21.42 2.69 -2.26
N SER A 201 -21.18 1.63 -3.03
CA SER A 201 -21.44 0.25 -2.59
C SER A 201 -20.52 -0.16 -1.45
N ILE A 202 -19.26 0.29 -1.45
CA ILE A 202 -18.31 0.09 -0.35
C ILE A 202 -18.78 0.82 0.91
N GLN A 203 -19.16 2.10 0.80
CA GLN A 203 -19.66 2.87 1.94
C GLN A 203 -20.92 2.25 2.57
N ALA A 204 -21.83 1.74 1.73
CA ALA A 204 -23.03 1.06 2.19
C ALA A 204 -22.76 -0.37 2.71
N GLY A 205 -21.57 -0.94 2.45
CA GLY A 205 -21.20 -2.30 2.82
C GLY A 205 -21.77 -3.39 1.90
N TYR A 206 -22.26 -3.02 0.71
CA TYR A 206 -22.78 -3.95 -0.31
C TYR A 206 -21.70 -4.53 -1.21
N TYR A 207 -20.52 -3.91 -1.26
CA TYR A 207 -19.38 -4.40 -2.03
C TYR A 207 -18.14 -4.51 -1.13
N LYS A 208 -17.37 -5.58 -1.34
CA LYS A 208 -16.09 -5.81 -0.70
C LYS A 208 -15.02 -5.88 -1.79
N GLY A 209 -14.08 -4.94 -1.76
CA GLY A 209 -12.93 -4.93 -2.66
C GLY A 209 -11.83 -5.84 -2.14
N GLU A 210 -12.04 -7.15 -2.21
CA GLU A 210 -11.12 -8.17 -1.67
C GLU A 210 -9.70 -8.06 -2.26
N GLU A 211 -9.56 -7.53 -3.47
CA GLU A 211 -8.27 -7.27 -4.11
C GLU A 211 -7.39 -6.28 -3.33
N TYR A 212 -7.97 -5.44 -2.47
CA TYR A 212 -7.24 -4.48 -1.64
C TYR A 212 -6.72 -5.08 -0.32
N GLN A 213 -7.04 -6.34 0.00
CA GLN A 213 -6.54 -6.97 1.22
C GLN A 213 -5.00 -6.94 1.33
N PRO A 214 -4.21 -7.22 0.28
CA PRO A 214 -2.75 -7.14 0.35
C PRO A 214 -2.22 -5.74 0.69
N PHE A 215 -2.94 -4.67 0.32
CA PHE A 215 -2.57 -3.31 0.74
C PHE A 215 -2.77 -3.14 2.24
N ALA A 216 -3.88 -3.65 2.78
CA ALA A 216 -4.16 -3.60 4.21
C ALA A 216 -3.04 -4.29 5.01
N GLU A 217 -2.60 -5.46 4.55
CA GLU A 217 -1.50 -6.22 5.15
C GLU A 217 -0.16 -5.47 5.05
N LEU A 218 0.14 -4.89 3.89
CA LEU A 218 1.36 -4.11 3.67
C LEU A 218 1.44 -2.89 4.60
N PHE A 219 0.38 -2.09 4.65
CA PHE A 219 0.33 -0.89 5.51
C PHE A 219 0.32 -1.24 7.00
N ALA A 220 -0.28 -2.37 7.39
CA ALA A 220 -0.20 -2.86 8.77
C ALA A 220 1.25 -3.15 9.18
N ARG A 221 2.05 -3.73 8.28
CA ARG A 221 3.48 -3.98 8.52
C ARG A 221 4.32 -2.69 8.56
N PHE A 222 3.95 -1.69 7.77
CA PHE A 222 4.54 -0.33 7.87
C PHE A 222 4.07 0.42 9.11
N ARG A 223 3.13 -0.13 9.89
CA ARG A 223 2.49 0.53 11.04
C ARG A 223 1.72 1.80 10.64
N GLU A 224 1.27 1.87 9.39
CA GLU A 224 0.39 2.93 8.91
C GLU A 224 -1.06 2.54 9.23
N TYR A 225 -1.45 2.57 10.51
CA TYR A 225 -2.70 1.95 10.97
C TYR A 225 -3.96 2.55 10.36
N HIS A 226 -3.95 3.85 10.05
CA HIS A 226 -5.07 4.50 9.35
C HIS A 226 -5.25 3.94 7.92
N LEU A 227 -4.16 3.76 7.16
CA LEU A 227 -4.22 3.16 5.83
C LEU A 227 -4.58 1.68 5.90
N ALA A 228 -4.00 0.93 6.84
CA ALA A 228 -4.33 -0.46 7.07
C ALA A 228 -5.82 -0.64 7.39
N ALA A 229 -6.36 0.18 8.31
CA ALA A 229 -7.76 0.16 8.69
C ALA A 229 -8.67 0.47 7.50
N TYR A 230 -8.31 1.46 6.69
CA TYR A 230 -9.04 1.80 5.47
C TYR A 230 -9.13 0.61 4.51
N PHE A 231 -8.00 -0.02 4.17
CA PHE A 231 -8.01 -1.12 3.20
C PHE A 231 -8.61 -2.42 3.77
N TYR A 232 -8.50 -2.70 5.07
CA TYR A 232 -9.27 -3.78 5.69
C TYR A 232 -10.77 -3.49 5.67
N GLN A 233 -11.19 -2.24 5.90
CA GLN A 233 -12.58 -1.84 5.80
C GLN A 233 -13.12 -2.02 4.36
N VAL A 234 -12.34 -1.64 3.35
CA VAL A 234 -12.69 -1.84 1.92
C VAL A 234 -12.79 -3.33 1.57
N SER A 235 -11.82 -4.14 2.00
CA SER A 235 -11.73 -5.55 1.60
C SER A 235 -12.61 -6.50 2.42
N GLN A 236 -12.83 -6.23 3.71
CA GLN A 236 -13.54 -7.13 4.62
C GLN A 236 -14.85 -6.54 5.16
N GLY A 237 -15.04 -5.22 5.08
CA GLY A 237 -16.19 -4.50 5.65
C GLY A 237 -16.06 -4.21 7.15
N ASN A 238 -14.99 -4.65 7.80
CA ASN A 238 -14.67 -4.38 9.20
C ASN A 238 -13.19 -4.68 9.48
N ILE A 239 -12.69 -4.24 10.64
CA ILE A 239 -11.30 -4.39 11.05
C ILE A 239 -11.17 -5.13 12.40
N SER A 240 -9.99 -5.69 12.67
CA SER A 240 -9.71 -6.34 13.95
C SER A 240 -9.74 -5.36 15.11
N LYS A 241 -10.00 -5.86 16.32
CA LYS A 241 -9.99 -5.04 17.55
C LYS A 241 -8.64 -4.38 17.79
N ASP A 242 -7.56 -5.13 17.57
CA ASP A 242 -6.20 -4.66 17.80
C ASP A 242 -5.81 -3.55 16.82
N LEU A 243 -6.19 -3.68 15.55
CA LEU A 243 -5.95 -2.63 14.57
C LEU A 243 -6.78 -1.37 14.87
N PHE A 244 -8.04 -1.54 15.26
CA PHE A 244 -8.89 -0.41 15.67
C PHE A 244 -8.30 0.31 16.88
N TYR A 245 -7.81 -0.43 17.87
CA TYR A 245 -7.12 0.11 19.04
C TYR A 245 -5.88 0.91 18.64
N ASN A 246 -4.99 0.34 17.84
CA ASN A 246 -3.75 1.00 17.42
C ASN A 246 -4.03 2.29 16.64
N MET A 247 -4.98 2.25 15.71
CA MET A 247 -5.42 3.44 14.96
C MET A 247 -5.99 4.53 15.88
N ALA A 248 -6.89 4.17 16.80
CA ALA A 248 -7.48 5.12 17.74
C ALA A 248 -6.44 5.71 18.71
N TYR A 249 -5.46 4.90 19.12
CA TYR A 249 -4.38 5.33 20.01
C TYR A 249 -3.44 6.33 19.32
N GLU A 250 -3.05 6.06 18.06
CA GLU A 250 -2.28 7.03 17.26
C GLU A 250 -3.01 8.36 17.13
N ARG A 251 -4.32 8.32 16.84
CA ARG A 251 -5.14 9.52 16.73
C ARG A 251 -5.18 10.28 18.06
N TYR A 252 -5.26 9.58 19.18
CA TYR A 252 -5.25 10.18 20.50
C TYR A 252 -3.90 10.86 20.81
N ILE A 253 -2.76 10.22 20.54
CA ILE A 253 -1.43 10.81 20.72
C ILE A 253 -1.27 12.07 19.87
N GLN A 254 -1.71 12.05 18.61
CA GLN A 254 -1.64 13.23 17.74
C GLN A 254 -2.40 14.44 18.30
N LEU A 255 -3.50 14.20 19.00
CA LEU A 255 -4.30 15.25 19.66
C LEU A 255 -3.73 15.65 21.03
N HIS A 256 -2.87 14.83 21.62
CA HIS A 256 -2.26 15.03 22.95
C HIS A 256 -0.75 14.78 22.91
N PRO A 257 0.03 15.59 22.17
CA PRO A 257 1.45 15.32 21.88
C PRO A 257 2.37 15.33 23.12
N ASN A 258 1.93 15.90 24.24
CA ASN A 258 2.66 15.92 25.52
C ASN A 258 2.31 14.74 26.44
N GLY A 259 1.61 13.72 25.93
CA GLY A 259 1.16 12.57 26.70
C GLY A 259 2.29 11.63 27.09
N ASP A 260 2.61 11.58 28.38
CA ASP A 260 3.52 10.62 29.00
C ASP A 260 2.85 9.25 29.24
N LYS A 261 3.41 8.37 30.10
CA LYS A 261 2.80 7.06 30.44
C LYS A 261 1.34 7.17 30.93
N VAL A 262 0.93 8.32 31.48
CA VAL A 262 -0.44 8.58 31.93
C VAL A 262 -1.41 8.63 30.74
N SER A 263 -0.95 9.07 29.56
CA SER A 263 -1.74 9.14 28.32
C SER A 263 -2.22 7.76 27.85
N LYS A 264 -1.42 6.70 28.04
CA LYS A 264 -1.82 5.33 27.69
C LYS A 264 -2.89 4.80 28.64
N ILE A 265 -2.73 5.03 29.94
CA ILE A 265 -3.71 4.61 30.96
C ILE A 265 -5.05 5.34 30.74
N ILE A 266 -5.03 6.66 30.51
CA ILE A 266 -6.22 7.46 30.21
C ILE A 266 -6.89 6.98 28.90
N PHE A 267 -6.09 6.61 27.90
CA PHE A 267 -6.61 6.06 26.67
C PHE A 267 -7.33 4.73 26.92
N ASP A 268 -6.71 3.81 27.65
CA ASP A 268 -7.25 2.49 27.96
C ASP A 268 -8.55 2.56 28.77
N GLU A 269 -8.61 3.42 29.79
CA GLU A 269 -9.74 3.49 30.72
C GLU A 269 -10.93 4.29 30.19
N VAL A 270 -10.68 5.41 29.50
CA VAL A 270 -11.74 6.40 29.20
C VAL A 270 -11.89 6.64 27.71
N ALA A 271 -10.79 6.92 26.99
CA ALA A 271 -10.88 7.36 25.61
C ALA A 271 -11.26 6.21 24.65
N TYR A 272 -10.72 5.00 24.86
CA TYR A 272 -10.95 3.87 23.96
C TYR A 272 -12.42 3.46 23.91
N GLN A 273 -13.14 3.48 25.04
CA GLN A 273 -14.57 3.21 25.09
C GLN A 273 -15.39 4.25 24.32
N LYS A 274 -14.98 5.53 24.41
CA LYS A 274 -15.58 6.61 23.61
C LYS A 274 -15.32 6.40 22.11
N TYR A 275 -14.10 6.00 21.73
CA TYR A 275 -13.76 5.71 20.34
C TYR A 275 -14.53 4.52 19.79
N CYS A 276 -14.69 3.44 20.56
CA CYS A 276 -15.48 2.27 20.18
C CYS A 276 -16.96 2.59 19.92
N LYS A 277 -17.50 3.62 20.59
CA LYS A 277 -18.87 4.12 20.37
C LYS A 277 -18.95 5.22 19.32
N SER A 278 -17.81 5.71 18.82
CA SER A 278 -17.75 6.82 17.86
C SER A 278 -17.71 6.34 16.42
N ASN A 279 -18.30 7.13 15.52
CA ASN A 279 -18.15 6.94 14.08
C ASN A 279 -16.80 7.50 13.63
N ILE A 280 -15.75 6.68 13.72
CA ILE A 280 -14.44 7.04 13.16
C ILE A 280 -14.52 6.92 11.64
N SER A 281 -14.23 8.00 10.93
CA SER A 281 -14.06 8.00 9.47
C SER A 281 -12.60 8.18 9.09
N VAL A 282 -12.14 7.40 8.12
CA VAL A 282 -10.80 7.54 7.52
C VAL A 282 -11.00 7.66 6.02
N TYR A 283 -10.52 8.78 5.43
CA TYR A 283 -10.70 9.11 4.00
C TYR A 283 -12.14 8.87 3.49
N GLY A 284 -13.14 9.43 4.19
CA GLY A 284 -14.54 9.30 3.79
C GLY A 284 -15.22 7.96 4.08
N LEU A 285 -14.49 6.99 4.63
CA LEU A 285 -15.01 5.66 4.94
C LEU A 285 -15.16 5.46 6.44
N GLN A 286 -16.36 5.06 6.88
CA GLN A 286 -16.61 4.73 8.28
C GLN A 286 -15.93 3.40 8.64
N ILE A 287 -15.07 3.43 9.65
CA ILE A 287 -14.31 2.26 10.11
C ILE A 287 -15.14 1.51 11.15
N LYS A 288 -15.46 0.25 10.83
CA LYS A 288 -16.24 -0.64 11.69
C LYS A 288 -15.32 -1.68 12.32
N ARG A 289 -15.35 -1.82 13.64
CA ARG A 289 -14.66 -2.89 14.34
C ARG A 289 -15.47 -4.19 14.26
N LYS A 290 -14.81 -5.34 14.12
CA LYS A 290 -15.45 -6.64 14.37
C LYS A 290 -15.96 -6.68 15.83
N PRO A 291 -17.27 -6.88 16.08
CA PRO A 291 -17.78 -7.00 17.44
C PRO A 291 -17.18 -8.22 18.12
N THR A 292 -17.00 -8.16 19.44
CA THR A 292 -16.65 -9.35 20.23
C THR A 292 -17.81 -10.35 20.22
N LEU A 293 -17.52 -11.62 20.50
CA LEU A 293 -18.55 -12.67 20.58
C LEU A 293 -19.61 -12.31 21.63
N VAL A 294 -19.22 -11.69 22.74
CA VAL A 294 -20.14 -11.20 23.78
C VAL A 294 -21.02 -10.05 23.25
N GLU A 295 -20.44 -9.03 22.60
CA GLU A 295 -21.22 -7.93 22.00
C GLU A 295 -22.16 -8.44 20.90
N PHE A 296 -21.72 -9.42 20.11
CA PHE A 296 -22.54 -10.08 19.12
C PHE A 296 -23.70 -10.82 19.76
N MET A 297 -23.46 -11.63 20.79
CA MET A 297 -24.49 -12.34 21.54
C MET A 297 -25.48 -11.37 22.19
N ILE A 298 -25.00 -10.27 22.79
CA ILE A 298 -25.85 -9.21 23.35
C ILE A 298 -26.72 -8.58 22.25
N ASN A 299 -26.15 -8.23 21.10
CA ASN A 299 -26.91 -7.66 19.99
C ASN A 299 -27.94 -8.66 19.43
N VAL A 300 -27.59 -9.94 19.30
CA VAL A 300 -28.50 -11.01 18.86
C VAL A 300 -29.62 -11.22 19.88
N VAL A 301 -29.32 -11.21 21.18
CA VAL A 301 -30.34 -11.33 22.24
C VAL A 301 -31.24 -10.10 22.27
N ILE A 302 -30.68 -8.89 22.16
CA ILE A 302 -31.48 -7.66 22.15
C ILE A 302 -32.36 -7.59 20.90
N GLN A 303 -31.82 -7.82 19.70
CA GLN A 303 -32.59 -7.75 18.46
C GLN A 303 -33.52 -8.95 18.25
N GLY A 304 -33.11 -10.14 18.68
CA GLY A 304 -33.86 -11.39 18.46
C GLY A 304 -34.89 -11.70 19.53
N LEU A 305 -34.68 -11.31 20.79
CA LEU A 305 -35.58 -11.63 21.90
C LEU A 305 -36.29 -10.39 22.45
N ILE A 306 -35.57 -9.29 22.65
CA ILE A 306 -36.12 -8.13 23.37
C ILE A 306 -36.92 -7.22 22.43
N SER A 307 -36.43 -6.92 21.23
CA SER A 307 -37.14 -6.07 20.26
C SER A 307 -38.55 -6.58 19.90
N PRO A 308 -38.78 -7.87 19.62
CA PRO A 308 -40.12 -8.39 19.35
C PRO A 308 -41.06 -8.29 20.56
N ILE A 309 -40.54 -8.51 21.77
CA ILE A 309 -41.31 -8.42 23.02
C ILE A 309 -41.76 -6.98 23.28
N ILE A 310 -40.87 -6.01 23.05
CA ILE A 310 -41.22 -4.58 23.18
C ILE A 310 -42.29 -4.19 22.16
N ILE A 311 -42.17 -4.62 20.90
CA ILE A 311 -43.18 -4.36 19.86
C ILE A 311 -44.53 -4.99 20.24
N LEU A 312 -44.53 -6.22 20.73
CA LEU A 312 -45.74 -6.92 21.17
C LEU A 312 -46.40 -6.21 22.36
N PHE A 313 -45.61 -5.75 23.33
CA PHE A 313 -46.10 -5.01 24.49
C PHE A 313 -46.80 -3.69 24.08
N TRP A 314 -46.19 -2.93 23.17
CA TRP A 314 -46.81 -1.71 22.64
C TRP A 314 -48.07 -1.99 21.82
N TRP A 315 -48.08 -3.09 21.06
CA TRP A 315 -49.28 -3.53 20.32
C TRP A 315 -50.42 -3.91 21.28
N ILE A 316 -50.14 -4.64 22.36
CA ILE A 316 -51.13 -5.00 23.39
C ILE A 316 -51.68 -3.74 24.06
N LEU A 317 -50.82 -2.79 24.44
CA LEU A 317 -51.26 -1.50 25.00
C LEU A 317 -52.16 -0.72 24.04
N PHE A 318 -51.82 -0.69 22.76
CA PHE A 318 -52.62 -0.06 21.73
C PHE A 318 -54.00 -0.73 21.57
N VAL A 319 -54.05 -2.06 21.54
CA VAL A 319 -55.29 -2.83 21.47
C VAL A 319 -56.15 -2.60 22.71
N LEU A 320 -55.57 -2.63 23.92
CA LEU A 320 -56.28 -2.36 25.17
C LEU A 320 -56.83 -0.93 25.23
N SER A 321 -56.08 0.06 24.74
CA SER A 321 -56.54 1.45 24.61
C SER A 321 -57.76 1.55 23.68
N LYS A 322 -57.76 0.83 22.56
CA LYS A 322 -58.89 0.81 21.62
C LYS A 322 -60.13 0.09 22.16
N ILE A 323 -59.92 -0.95 22.98
CA ILE A 323 -61.00 -1.63 23.68
C ILE A 323 -61.61 -0.71 24.76
N LEU A 324 -60.79 -0.01 25.54
CA LEU A 324 -61.29 0.94 26.56
C LEU A 324 -62.11 2.09 25.94
N GLU A 325 -61.70 2.61 24.78
CA GLU A 325 -62.47 3.60 24.02
C GLU A 325 -63.85 3.09 23.57
N TYR A 326 -64.06 1.78 23.51
CA TYR A 326 -65.33 1.17 23.09
C TYR A 326 -66.31 0.97 24.27
N PHE A 327 -65.81 1.08 25.51
CA PHE A 327 -66.58 0.85 26.74
C PHE A 327 -66.81 2.13 27.56
N LEU A 328 -66.32 3.28 27.08
CA LEU A 328 -66.61 4.63 27.56
C LEU A 328 -67.46 5.35 26.51
#